data_AF-A0A6I9Y324-F1
#
_entry.id   AF-A0A6I9Y324-F1
#
_cell.length_a   1.000
_cell.length_b   1.000
_cell.length_c   1.000
_cell.angle_alpha   90.00
_cell.angle_beta   90.00
_cell.angle_gamma   90.00
#
_symmetry.space_group_name_H-M   'P 1'
#
loop_
_entity.id
_entity.type
_entity.pdbx_description
1 polymer ?
#
loop_
_entity_poly.entity_id
_entity_poly.type
_entity_poly.pdbx_seq_one_letter_code
_entity_poly.pdbx_strand_id
1 'polypeptide(L)'
;CVLGTRLSVDVFGAAPPEAVNFSVKHSQDVSVEVISHDQSDLAPANGTKQWPLDPATFLQIQMAQPSVETNDSKVTVGYYGENGEHPINQAGIFLTGIGISLDVDADHDGVVEKNNPKKATWTWGPDGQGAILLVNCDKDNPFSSTEDCQDEKIFSKEDLEDMSRMILRTQGPDRLLAGYEMVLHIPISDSDKVGVFYLQNPFFGQRYIHILGRRKLSHVVKYTGGSAELEFFVEGLEFPDESFDGLVTIHVSLLEPMAEVNMIVLSRDLGIPKPFGPIIEGECCLEQNVSSMLEPLGLACSFIDDISSYHKQLGEVHCGTNVQRKPFTFQWWKAVP
;
A
#
# COMPACT_ATOMS: atom_id res chain seq x y z
N CYS A 1 -11.04 1.24 0.02
CA CYS A 1 -11.28 -0.18 0.33
C CYS A 1 -10.86 -1.01 -0.86
N VAL A 2 -9.91 -1.95 -0.71
CA VAL A 2 -9.52 -2.84 -1.80
C VAL A 2 -10.51 -4.01 -1.86
N LEU A 3 -11.04 -4.32 -3.04
CA LEU A 3 -12.00 -5.41 -3.20
C LEU A 3 -11.39 -6.76 -2.79
N GLY A 4 -12.22 -7.63 -2.19
CA GLY A 4 -11.76 -8.89 -1.61
C GLY A 4 -11.22 -8.78 -0.18
N THR A 5 -11.09 -7.57 0.36
CA THR A 5 -10.68 -7.32 1.76
C THR A 5 -11.88 -6.94 2.64
N ARG A 6 -11.66 -6.92 3.96
CA ARG A 6 -12.62 -6.45 4.96
C ARG A 6 -11.97 -5.38 5.83
N LEU A 7 -12.73 -4.33 6.13
CA LEU A 7 -12.34 -3.29 7.08
C LEU A 7 -12.96 -3.61 8.43
N SER A 8 -12.17 -3.58 9.50
CA SER A 8 -12.67 -3.62 10.87
C SER A 8 -12.72 -2.21 11.43
N VAL A 9 -13.90 -1.74 11.81
CA VAL A 9 -14.12 -0.37 12.27
C VAL A 9 -14.69 -0.37 13.67
N ASP A 10 -13.98 0.27 14.60
CA ASP A 10 -14.47 0.54 15.94
C ASP A 10 -15.63 1.56 15.89
N VAL A 11 -16.72 1.22 16.56
CA VAL A 11 -17.89 2.09 16.73
C VAL A 11 -17.97 2.72 18.11
N PHE A 12 -17.26 2.16 19.10
CA PHE A 12 -17.29 2.64 20.47
C PHE A 12 -16.49 3.95 20.60
N GLY A 13 -15.30 4.01 20.01
CA GLY A 13 -14.41 5.17 20.13
C GLY A 13 -14.96 6.49 19.56
N ALA A 14 -15.96 6.42 18.67
CA ALA A 14 -16.62 7.58 18.09
C ALA A 14 -17.97 7.93 18.75
N ALA A 15 -18.39 7.17 19.75
CA ALA A 15 -19.69 7.36 20.40
C ALA A 15 -19.66 8.52 21.43
N PRO A 16 -20.73 9.34 21.51
CA PRO A 16 -20.90 10.28 22.62
C PRO A 16 -20.99 9.55 23.99
N PRO A 17 -20.58 10.19 25.09
CA PRO A 17 -20.62 9.58 26.43
C PRO A 17 -22.00 9.07 26.87
N GLU A 18 -23.07 9.71 26.41
CA GLU A 18 -24.45 9.38 26.72
C GLU A 18 -25.10 8.35 25.77
N ALA A 19 -24.34 7.81 24.81
CA ALA A 19 -24.81 6.78 23.91
C ALA A 19 -24.87 5.40 24.59
N VAL A 20 -25.98 4.69 24.40
CA VAL A 20 -26.19 3.32 24.91
C VAL A 20 -26.46 2.31 23.78
N ASN A 21 -26.94 2.78 22.63
CA ASN A 21 -27.19 1.97 21.45
C ASN A 21 -26.64 2.66 20.19
N PHE A 22 -26.46 1.88 19.12
CA PHE A 22 -26.16 2.40 17.80
C PHE A 22 -26.95 1.69 16.70
N SER A 23 -27.12 2.35 15.56
CA SER A 23 -27.67 1.77 14.32
C SER A 23 -26.69 1.98 13.17
N VAL A 24 -26.83 1.17 12.12
CA VAL A 24 -25.96 1.24 10.93
C VAL A 24 -26.81 1.32 9.68
N LYS A 25 -26.61 2.38 8.90
CA LYS A 25 -27.19 2.56 7.56
C LYS A 25 -26.06 2.55 6.54
N HIS A 26 -26.22 1.87 5.41
CA HIS A 26 -25.15 1.81 4.40
C HIS A 26 -25.68 1.80 2.96
N SER A 27 -24.80 2.11 2.00
CA SER A 27 -25.07 1.99 0.56
C SER A 27 -25.30 0.54 0.14
N GLN A 28 -25.97 0.31 -1.00
CA GLN A 28 -26.38 -1.03 -1.46
C GLN A 28 -25.21 -1.95 -1.87
N ASP A 29 -24.10 -1.36 -2.28
CA ASP A 29 -22.86 -2.01 -2.72
C ASP A 29 -21.91 -2.37 -1.54
N VAL A 30 -22.29 -1.98 -0.34
CA VAL A 30 -21.57 -2.23 0.92
C VAL A 30 -22.30 -3.29 1.72
N SER A 31 -21.57 -4.27 2.24
CA SER A 31 -22.04 -5.19 3.25
C SER A 31 -21.44 -4.82 4.60
N VAL A 32 -22.24 -4.83 5.65
CA VAL A 32 -21.78 -4.55 7.02
C VAL A 32 -22.26 -5.65 7.96
N GLU A 33 -21.32 -6.27 8.65
CA GLU A 33 -21.60 -7.17 9.77
C GLU A 33 -21.24 -6.47 11.08
N VAL A 34 -22.13 -6.57 12.06
CA VAL A 34 -21.86 -6.16 13.44
C VAL A 34 -21.31 -7.36 14.18
N ILE A 35 -20.07 -7.25 14.68
CA ILE A 35 -19.40 -8.29 15.44
C ILE A 35 -19.36 -7.85 16.90
N SER A 36 -19.87 -8.69 17.80
CA SER A 36 -19.84 -8.47 19.23
C SER A 36 -19.50 -9.79 19.93
N HIS A 37 -18.35 -9.84 20.61
CA HIS A 37 -17.80 -11.08 21.15
C HIS A 37 -17.76 -12.20 20.10
N ASP A 38 -18.51 -13.29 20.30
CA ASP A 38 -18.58 -14.44 19.39
C ASP A 38 -19.81 -14.42 18.46
N GLN A 39 -20.57 -13.32 18.45
CA GLN A 39 -21.76 -13.17 17.63
C GLN A 39 -21.51 -12.24 16.45
N SER A 40 -21.99 -12.64 15.27
CA SER A 40 -22.06 -11.80 14.09
C SER A 40 -23.50 -11.63 13.62
N ASP A 41 -23.82 -10.42 13.15
CA ASP A 41 -25.16 -10.07 12.71
C ASP A 41 -25.09 -9.15 11.51
N LEU A 42 -25.74 -9.54 10.41
CA LEU A 42 -25.73 -8.74 9.19
C LEU A 42 -26.63 -7.51 9.37
N ALA A 43 -26.05 -6.33 9.19
CA ALA A 43 -26.78 -5.08 9.31
C ALA A 43 -27.70 -4.86 8.10
N PRO A 44 -29.00 -4.57 8.29
CA PRO A 44 -29.86 -4.14 7.20
C PRO A 44 -29.47 -2.74 6.71
N ALA A 45 -29.45 -2.54 5.39
CA ALA A 45 -29.03 -1.27 4.78
C ALA A 45 -29.85 -0.03 5.19
N ASN A 46 -31.06 -0.22 5.75
CA ASN A 46 -32.00 0.85 6.06
C ASN A 46 -31.70 1.60 7.38
N GLY A 47 -30.86 1.04 8.26
CA GLY A 47 -30.54 1.64 9.57
C GLY A 47 -31.65 1.57 10.61
N THR A 48 -32.61 0.66 10.48
CA THR A 48 -33.72 0.56 11.46
C THR A 48 -33.39 -0.31 12.68
N LYS A 49 -32.41 -1.21 12.55
CA LYS A 49 -31.99 -2.10 13.64
C LYS A 49 -31.00 -1.36 14.54
N GLN A 50 -31.18 -1.50 15.85
CA GLN A 50 -30.28 -0.97 16.86
C GLN A 50 -29.58 -2.12 17.59
N TRP A 51 -28.31 -1.90 17.95
CA TRP A 51 -27.49 -2.80 18.75
C TRP A 51 -27.01 -2.07 20.00
N PRO A 52 -26.82 -2.78 21.12
CA PRO A 52 -26.21 -2.20 22.31
C PRO A 52 -24.79 -1.75 21.99
N LEU A 53 -24.42 -0.60 22.52
CA LEU A 53 -23.06 -0.09 22.41
C LEU A 53 -22.18 -0.80 23.44
N ASP A 54 -21.15 -1.50 22.97
CA ASP A 54 -20.20 -2.24 23.81
C ASP A 54 -18.77 -2.05 23.28
N PRO A 55 -17.75 -1.86 24.15
CA PRO A 55 -16.36 -1.67 23.74
C PRO A 55 -15.77 -2.83 22.91
N ALA A 56 -16.32 -4.04 23.01
CA ALA A 56 -15.91 -5.21 22.22
C ALA A 56 -16.66 -5.31 20.88
N THR A 57 -17.55 -4.37 20.56
CA THR A 57 -18.33 -4.37 19.33
C THR A 57 -17.65 -3.56 18.23
N PHE A 58 -17.51 -4.13 17.04
CA PHE A 58 -16.96 -3.48 15.86
C PHE A 58 -17.70 -3.88 14.59
N LEU A 59 -17.53 -3.10 13.53
CA LEU A 59 -18.10 -3.38 12.22
C LEU A 59 -17.09 -4.08 11.33
N GLN A 60 -17.49 -5.17 10.68
CA GLN A 60 -16.80 -5.68 9.49
C GLN A 60 -17.48 -5.15 8.24
N ILE A 61 -16.77 -4.32 7.48
CA ILE A 61 -17.28 -3.68 6.28
C ILE A 61 -16.58 -4.28 5.06
N GLN A 62 -17.37 -4.65 4.05
CA GLN A 62 -16.88 -5.18 2.78
C GLN A 62 -17.58 -4.49 1.62
N MET A 63 -16.82 -4.18 0.57
CA MET A 63 -17.38 -3.70 -0.70
C MET A 63 -17.41 -4.84 -1.72
N ALA A 64 -18.54 -4.97 -2.43
CA ALA A 64 -18.72 -6.02 -3.42
C ALA A 64 -18.30 -5.60 -4.84
N GLN A 65 -18.28 -4.30 -5.13
CA GLN A 65 -18.04 -3.76 -6.46
C GLN A 65 -17.11 -2.53 -6.41
N PRO A 66 -16.37 -2.26 -7.50
CA PRO A 66 -15.58 -1.03 -7.60
C PRO A 66 -16.48 0.20 -7.58
N SER A 67 -15.99 1.28 -6.97
CA SER A 67 -16.66 2.59 -7.01
C SER A 67 -16.59 3.20 -8.41
N VAL A 68 -17.64 3.94 -8.76
CA VAL A 68 -17.70 4.75 -9.99
C VAL A 68 -17.05 6.11 -9.75
N GLU A 69 -17.31 6.71 -8.59
CA GLU A 69 -16.77 8.00 -8.18
C GLU A 69 -16.06 7.87 -6.83
N THR A 70 -15.13 8.79 -6.55
CA THR A 70 -14.50 8.81 -5.22
C THR A 70 -15.54 9.13 -4.14
N ASN A 71 -15.55 8.33 -3.07
CA ASN A 71 -16.44 8.48 -1.91
C ASN A 71 -17.94 8.35 -2.22
N ASP A 72 -18.31 7.56 -3.24
CA ASP A 72 -19.69 7.30 -3.62
C ASP A 72 -20.43 6.37 -2.64
N SER A 73 -19.69 5.50 -1.95
CA SER A 73 -20.23 4.55 -0.99
C SER A 73 -20.06 5.05 0.44
N LYS A 74 -21.05 4.77 1.30
CA LYS A 74 -21.02 5.24 2.68
C LYS A 74 -21.62 4.24 3.66
N VAL A 75 -21.10 4.30 4.88
CA VAL A 75 -21.69 3.73 6.09
C VAL A 75 -21.93 4.86 7.07
N THR A 76 -23.11 4.91 7.67
CA THR A 76 -23.50 5.89 8.67
C THR A 76 -23.88 5.16 9.94
N VAL A 77 -23.17 5.45 11.02
CA VAL A 77 -23.46 4.95 12.36
C VAL A 77 -24.24 6.02 13.10
N GLY A 78 -25.47 5.72 13.53
CA GLY A 78 -26.26 6.59 14.39
C GLY A 78 -26.16 6.15 15.83
N TYR A 79 -25.89 7.06 16.76
CA TYR A 79 -25.80 6.78 18.19
C TYR A 79 -27.07 7.26 18.90
N TYR A 80 -27.54 6.50 19.89
CA TYR A 80 -28.80 6.75 20.60
C TYR A 80 -28.57 6.69 22.11
N GLY A 81 -29.18 7.62 22.84
CA GLY A 81 -29.31 7.55 24.30
C GLY A 81 -30.47 6.65 24.74
N GLU A 82 -30.77 6.61 26.04
CA GLU A 82 -31.77 5.70 26.64
C GLU A 82 -33.17 5.80 26.01
N ASN A 83 -33.58 6.99 25.55
CA ASN A 83 -34.88 7.20 24.93
C ASN A 83 -35.04 6.49 23.58
N GLY A 84 -33.93 6.19 22.87
CA GLY A 84 -33.91 5.36 21.66
C GLY A 84 -34.64 5.88 20.40
N GLU A 85 -35.43 6.96 20.48
CA GLU A 85 -36.27 7.43 19.35
C GLU A 85 -35.49 8.13 18.23
N HIS A 86 -34.53 8.98 18.59
CA HIS A 86 -33.76 9.78 17.65
C HIS A 86 -32.26 9.69 17.94
N PRO A 87 -31.42 9.68 16.89
CA PRO A 87 -29.97 9.65 17.09
C PRO A 87 -29.51 10.96 17.72
N ILE A 88 -28.74 10.85 18.79
CA ILE A 88 -28.09 11.98 19.49
C ILE A 88 -26.85 12.47 18.72
N ASN A 89 -26.20 11.59 17.96
CA ASN A 89 -25.08 11.92 17.09
C ASN A 89 -24.94 10.89 15.97
N GLN A 90 -24.11 11.17 14.96
CA GLN A 90 -23.81 10.27 13.86
C GLN A 90 -22.33 10.32 13.48
N ALA A 91 -21.77 9.19 13.07
CA ALA A 91 -20.47 9.08 12.43
C ALA A 91 -20.62 8.55 11.01
N GLY A 92 -19.88 9.14 10.07
CA GLY A 92 -19.90 8.75 8.66
C GLY A 92 -18.57 8.16 8.23
N ILE A 93 -18.63 7.04 7.52
CA ILE A 93 -17.49 6.40 6.86
C ILE A 93 -17.75 6.49 5.36
N PHE A 94 -16.89 7.20 4.66
CA PHE A 94 -16.94 7.33 3.20
C PHE A 94 -15.94 6.37 2.58
N LEU A 95 -16.38 5.60 1.59
CA LEU A 95 -15.63 4.50 1.02
C LEU A 95 -15.46 4.74 -0.49
N THR A 96 -14.26 4.46 -0.97
CA THR A 96 -13.96 4.28 -2.38
C THR A 96 -13.48 2.84 -2.58
N GLY A 97 -14.24 2.05 -3.33
CA GLY A 97 -13.93 0.66 -3.67
C GLY A 97 -13.01 0.59 -4.89
N ILE A 98 -11.88 -0.11 -4.77
CA ILE A 98 -10.93 -0.31 -5.86
C ILE A 98 -10.55 -1.78 -5.99
N GLY A 99 -10.62 -2.33 -7.19
CA GLY A 99 -10.03 -3.62 -7.54
C GLY A 99 -8.56 -3.43 -7.90
N ILE A 100 -7.68 -4.21 -7.28
CA ILE A 100 -6.25 -4.25 -7.61
C ILE A 100 -5.83 -5.73 -7.64
N SER A 101 -5.24 -6.18 -8.73
CA SER A 101 -4.70 -7.53 -8.84
C SER A 101 -3.45 -7.52 -9.70
N LEU A 102 -2.33 -7.96 -9.15
CA LEU A 102 -1.12 -8.27 -9.92
C LEU A 102 -1.17 -9.74 -10.29
N ASP A 103 -1.27 -10.02 -11.59
CA ASP A 103 -1.57 -11.33 -12.12
C ASP A 103 -0.45 -11.84 -13.02
N VAL A 104 -0.26 -13.15 -13.01
CA VAL A 104 0.77 -13.90 -13.73
C VAL A 104 0.15 -15.20 -14.22
N ASP A 105 0.77 -15.86 -15.21
CA ASP A 105 0.42 -17.22 -15.65
C ASP A 105 0.85 -18.23 -14.59
N ALA A 106 -0.03 -18.54 -13.64
CA ALA A 106 0.28 -19.46 -12.54
C ALA A 106 -0.21 -20.90 -12.78
N ASP A 107 -1.01 -21.14 -13.81
CA ASP A 107 -1.49 -22.48 -14.20
C ASP A 107 -0.76 -23.08 -15.41
N HIS A 108 0.20 -22.35 -15.98
CA HIS A 108 1.18 -22.77 -16.99
C HIS A 108 0.58 -23.04 -18.37
N ASP A 109 -0.48 -22.33 -18.73
CA ASP A 109 -1.13 -22.47 -20.04
C ASP A 109 -0.65 -21.45 -21.10
N GLY A 110 0.24 -20.53 -20.71
CA GLY A 110 0.77 -19.45 -21.55
C GLY A 110 -0.08 -18.18 -21.54
N VAL A 111 -1.14 -18.11 -20.75
CA VAL A 111 -2.06 -16.97 -20.66
C VAL A 111 -2.17 -16.49 -19.22
N VAL A 112 -1.94 -15.19 -19.00
CA VAL A 112 -2.07 -14.58 -17.67
C VAL A 112 -3.54 -14.55 -17.22
N GLU A 113 -3.93 -15.46 -16.35
CA GLU A 113 -5.27 -15.59 -15.79
C GLU A 113 -5.60 -14.49 -14.78
N LYS A 114 -6.89 -14.35 -14.45
CA LYS A 114 -7.37 -13.29 -13.54
C LYS A 114 -7.33 -13.77 -12.09
N ASN A 115 -6.47 -13.15 -11.29
CA ASN A 115 -6.37 -13.32 -9.84
C ASN A 115 -6.38 -14.78 -9.38
N ASN A 116 -5.48 -15.61 -9.92
CA ASN A 116 -5.34 -16.99 -9.46
C ASN A 116 -5.05 -17.02 -7.94
N PRO A 117 -5.83 -17.77 -7.14
CA PRO A 117 -5.66 -17.82 -5.69
C PRO A 117 -4.31 -18.39 -5.24
N LYS A 118 -3.59 -19.12 -6.09
CA LYS A 118 -2.27 -19.71 -5.80
C LYS A 118 -1.09 -18.92 -6.35
N LYS A 119 -1.33 -17.77 -7.01
CA LYS A 119 -0.26 -16.94 -7.63
C LYS A 119 0.84 -16.46 -6.66
N ALA A 120 0.57 -16.49 -5.35
CA ALA A 120 1.51 -16.09 -4.31
C ALA A 120 2.38 -17.25 -3.77
N THR A 121 2.24 -18.46 -4.33
CA THR A 121 2.97 -19.67 -3.92
C THR A 121 3.46 -20.43 -5.13
N TRP A 122 4.47 -21.28 -4.95
CA TRP A 122 4.99 -22.13 -6.02
C TRP A 122 5.06 -23.59 -5.56
N THR A 123 4.59 -24.53 -6.38
CA THR A 123 4.53 -25.96 -6.05
C THR A 123 4.90 -26.85 -7.23
N TRP A 124 5.68 -27.91 -6.95
CA TRP A 124 6.08 -28.91 -7.94
C TRP A 124 4.96 -29.92 -8.26
N GLY A 125 5.03 -30.51 -9.45
CA GLY A 125 4.21 -31.66 -9.85
C GLY A 125 3.19 -31.32 -10.95
N PRO A 126 2.45 -32.32 -11.46
CA PRO A 126 1.49 -32.13 -12.55
C PRO A 126 0.30 -31.22 -12.19
N ASP A 127 -0.02 -31.10 -10.90
CA ASP A 127 -1.06 -30.20 -10.37
C ASP A 127 -0.44 -28.96 -9.69
N GLY A 128 0.87 -28.78 -9.84
CA GLY A 128 1.63 -27.65 -9.31
C GLY A 128 1.19 -26.34 -9.95
N GLN A 129 1.27 -25.25 -9.19
CA GLN A 129 0.96 -23.90 -9.64
C GLN A 129 2.00 -22.92 -9.12
N GLY A 130 2.04 -21.74 -9.77
CA GLY A 130 2.97 -20.66 -9.50
C GLY A 130 3.75 -20.32 -10.77
N ALA A 131 3.86 -19.04 -11.12
CA ALA A 131 4.43 -18.64 -12.40
C ALA A 131 5.88 -19.08 -12.60
N ILE A 132 6.27 -19.26 -13.86
CA ILE A 132 7.63 -19.65 -14.27
C ILE A 132 8.31 -18.46 -14.93
N LEU A 133 9.62 -18.34 -14.71
CA LEU A 133 10.45 -17.28 -15.25
C LEU A 133 11.71 -17.89 -15.89
N LEU A 134 12.05 -17.45 -17.10
CA LEU A 134 13.27 -17.86 -17.78
C LEU A 134 14.41 -16.89 -17.46
N VAL A 135 15.62 -17.42 -17.35
CA VAL A 135 16.82 -16.57 -17.32
C VAL A 135 17.13 -16.15 -18.75
N ASN A 136 17.14 -14.84 -19.01
CA ASN A 136 17.29 -14.25 -20.35
C ASN A 136 18.78 -14.21 -20.77
N CYS A 137 19.39 -15.39 -20.91
CA CYS A 137 20.82 -15.57 -21.08
C CYS A 137 21.27 -15.78 -22.53
N ASP A 138 20.38 -15.63 -23.50
CA ASP A 138 20.75 -15.65 -24.90
C ASP A 138 21.13 -14.22 -25.37
N LYS A 139 21.06 -13.98 -26.67
CA LYS A 139 21.53 -12.71 -27.24
C LYS A 139 20.81 -12.38 -28.52
N ASP A 140 19.69 -11.69 -28.38
CA ASP A 140 18.89 -11.25 -29.51
C ASP A 140 19.46 -10.05 -30.24
N ASN A 141 20.20 -9.19 -29.54
CA ASN A 141 20.84 -8.05 -30.16
C ASN A 141 22.21 -8.43 -30.76
N PRO A 142 22.36 -8.55 -32.10
CA PRO A 142 23.63 -8.94 -32.70
C PRO A 142 24.74 -7.90 -32.49
N PHE A 143 24.37 -6.65 -32.18
CA PHE A 143 25.29 -5.55 -31.91
C PHE A 143 25.71 -5.46 -30.43
N SER A 144 25.08 -6.23 -29.53
CA SER A 144 25.50 -6.33 -28.13
C SER A 144 26.72 -7.26 -27.99
N SER A 145 27.58 -6.95 -27.04
CA SER A 145 28.73 -7.78 -26.64
C SER A 145 28.43 -8.68 -25.44
N THR A 146 27.26 -8.56 -24.83
CA THR A 146 26.81 -9.30 -23.64
C THR A 146 25.45 -9.94 -23.89
N GLU A 147 25.09 -10.92 -23.06
CA GLU A 147 23.75 -11.49 -22.98
C GLU A 147 22.73 -10.43 -22.55
N ASP A 148 21.45 -10.67 -22.85
CA ASP A 148 20.39 -9.67 -22.64
C ASP A 148 20.18 -9.38 -21.12
N CYS A 149 20.22 -10.40 -20.25
CA CYS A 149 20.16 -10.24 -18.79
C CYS A 149 21.36 -9.51 -18.13
N GLN A 150 22.39 -9.14 -18.90
CA GLN A 150 23.54 -8.39 -18.38
C GLN A 150 23.31 -6.88 -18.38
N ASP A 151 22.30 -6.38 -19.08
CA ASP A 151 21.95 -4.96 -19.05
C ASP A 151 20.50 -4.69 -18.56
N GLU A 152 19.97 -3.52 -18.86
CA GLU A 152 18.66 -3.04 -18.36
C GLU A 152 17.86 -2.41 -19.51
N LYS A 153 18.05 -2.91 -20.73
CA LYS A 153 17.52 -2.35 -21.97
C LYS A 153 17.00 -3.45 -22.87
N ILE A 154 15.80 -3.20 -23.41
CA ILE A 154 15.22 -4.02 -24.46
C ILE A 154 15.51 -3.36 -25.81
N PHE A 155 16.09 -4.12 -26.74
CA PHE A 155 16.50 -3.64 -28.06
C PHE A 155 15.67 -4.19 -29.21
N SER A 156 15.03 -5.33 -29.02
CA SER A 156 14.30 -6.06 -30.04
C SER A 156 12.92 -6.46 -29.52
N LYS A 157 12.06 -6.97 -30.40
CA LYS A 157 10.77 -7.52 -29.96
C LYS A 157 10.94 -8.98 -29.55
N GLU A 158 11.91 -9.65 -30.16
CA GLU A 158 12.35 -11.01 -29.91
C GLU A 158 12.71 -11.20 -28.43
N ASP A 159 13.40 -10.23 -27.83
CA ASP A 159 13.80 -10.23 -26.40
C ASP A 159 12.59 -10.26 -25.45
N LEU A 160 11.42 -9.77 -25.90
CA LEU A 160 10.18 -9.86 -25.11
C LEU A 160 9.54 -11.25 -25.16
N GLU A 161 9.88 -12.07 -26.17
CA GLU A 161 9.33 -13.42 -26.34
C GLU A 161 9.93 -14.40 -25.32
N ASP A 162 11.12 -14.09 -24.78
CA ASP A 162 11.77 -14.84 -23.70
C ASP A 162 11.31 -14.43 -22.29
N MET A 163 10.60 -13.30 -22.19
CA MET A 163 10.12 -12.76 -20.92
C MET A 163 8.73 -13.29 -20.54
N SER A 164 8.54 -13.48 -19.23
CA SER A 164 7.22 -13.81 -18.68
C SER A 164 6.36 -12.56 -18.57
N ARG A 165 5.07 -12.70 -18.89
CA ARG A 165 4.09 -11.60 -18.79
C ARG A 165 3.54 -11.50 -17.37
N MET A 166 3.42 -10.26 -16.89
CA MET A 166 2.77 -9.93 -15.63
C MET A 166 1.82 -8.75 -15.86
N ILE A 167 0.57 -8.87 -15.41
CA ILE A 167 -0.48 -7.88 -15.70
C ILE A 167 -1.02 -7.33 -14.39
N LEU A 168 -0.92 -6.01 -14.20
CA LEU A 168 -1.63 -5.31 -13.14
C LEU A 168 -3.00 -4.88 -13.65
N ARG A 169 -4.04 -5.45 -13.07
CA ARG A 169 -5.43 -5.15 -13.37
C ARG A 169 -6.01 -4.25 -12.29
N THR A 170 -6.56 -3.11 -12.68
CA THR A 170 -7.19 -2.16 -11.77
C THR A 170 -8.62 -1.84 -12.19
N GLN A 171 -9.49 -1.67 -11.21
CA GLN A 171 -10.88 -1.24 -11.41
C GLN A 171 -11.28 -0.22 -10.36
N GLY A 172 -11.85 0.91 -10.77
CA GLY A 172 -12.31 1.92 -9.81
C GLY A 172 -12.63 3.28 -10.48
N PRO A 173 -12.74 4.35 -9.69
CA PRO A 173 -13.06 5.68 -10.20
C PRO A 173 -11.94 6.25 -11.07
N ASP A 174 -12.22 7.36 -11.76
CA ASP A 174 -11.28 8.03 -12.67
C ASP A 174 -9.91 8.36 -12.05
N ARG A 175 -9.87 8.58 -10.73
CA ARG A 175 -8.66 8.91 -9.97
C ARG A 175 -8.69 8.24 -8.61
N LEU A 176 -7.52 7.91 -8.07
CA LEU A 176 -7.38 7.55 -6.66
C LEU A 176 -7.72 8.75 -5.77
N LEU A 177 -8.05 8.45 -4.51
CA LEU A 177 -8.18 9.47 -3.47
C LEU A 177 -6.87 10.27 -3.36
N ALA A 178 -6.99 11.56 -3.03
CA ALA A 178 -5.82 12.41 -2.83
C ALA A 178 -4.91 11.81 -1.75
N GLY A 179 -3.61 11.76 -2.05
CA GLY A 179 -2.64 11.12 -1.17
C GLY A 179 -2.70 9.60 -1.19
N TYR A 180 -3.12 8.95 -2.27
CA TYR A 180 -2.90 7.52 -2.46
C TYR A 180 -2.15 7.26 -3.76
N GLU A 181 -1.14 6.39 -3.69
CA GLU A 181 -0.32 5.96 -4.82
C GLU A 181 -0.23 4.44 -4.88
N MET A 182 0.01 3.90 -6.07
CA MET A 182 0.23 2.48 -6.28
C MET A 182 1.70 2.25 -6.60
N VAL A 183 2.36 1.36 -5.88
CA VAL A 183 3.80 1.13 -5.99
C VAL A 183 4.06 -0.34 -6.25
N LEU A 184 4.74 -0.63 -7.36
CA LEU A 184 5.31 -1.94 -7.64
C LEU A 184 6.70 -2.00 -7.01
N HIS A 185 7.06 -3.10 -6.34
CA HIS A 185 8.36 -3.24 -5.68
C HIS A 185 8.83 -4.69 -5.57
N ILE A 186 10.13 -4.85 -5.35
CA ILE A 186 10.80 -6.12 -5.09
C ILE A 186 11.65 -6.05 -3.83
N PRO A 187 11.86 -7.18 -3.12
CA PRO A 187 12.87 -7.27 -2.09
C PRO A 187 14.27 -6.97 -2.64
N ILE A 188 15.16 -6.39 -1.82
CA ILE A 188 16.55 -6.16 -2.21
C ILE A 188 17.29 -7.46 -2.55
N SER A 189 16.92 -8.57 -1.92
CA SER A 189 17.47 -9.91 -2.19
C SER A 189 17.21 -10.39 -3.61
N ASP A 190 16.15 -9.90 -4.25
CA ASP A 190 15.70 -10.35 -5.57
C ASP A 190 16.17 -9.36 -6.64
N SER A 191 16.75 -8.22 -6.25
CA SER A 191 17.10 -7.12 -7.17
C SER A 191 18.12 -7.52 -8.23
N ASP A 192 19.01 -8.45 -7.94
CA ASP A 192 19.96 -9.02 -8.89
C ASP A 192 19.48 -10.32 -9.55
N LYS A 193 18.26 -10.77 -9.23
CA LYS A 193 17.63 -12.00 -9.75
C LYS A 193 16.55 -11.73 -10.80
N VAL A 194 15.94 -10.54 -10.80
CA VAL A 194 14.82 -10.19 -11.69
C VAL A 194 14.97 -8.81 -12.32
N GLY A 195 14.59 -8.70 -13.60
CA GLY A 195 14.37 -7.45 -14.31
C GLY A 195 12.89 -7.30 -14.70
N VAL A 196 12.32 -6.11 -14.53
CA VAL A 196 10.92 -5.83 -14.92
C VAL A 196 10.86 -4.62 -15.84
N PHE A 197 10.18 -4.79 -16.97
CA PHE A 197 10.02 -3.78 -17.99
C PHE A 197 8.55 -3.43 -18.22
N TYR A 198 8.33 -2.19 -18.61
CA TYR A 198 7.01 -1.66 -18.92
C TYR A 198 7.03 -0.95 -20.29
N LEU A 199 6.02 -1.20 -21.12
CA LEU A 199 5.85 -0.49 -22.38
C LEU A 199 5.28 0.91 -22.13
N GLN A 200 6.09 1.94 -22.37
CA GLN A 200 5.62 3.31 -22.44
C GLN A 200 5.36 3.70 -23.90
N ASN A 201 4.25 4.41 -24.15
CA ASN A 201 3.89 4.93 -25.48
C ASN A 201 4.05 6.47 -25.55
N PRO A 202 5.28 7.03 -25.51
CA PRO A 202 5.48 8.46 -25.71
C PRO A 202 5.23 8.88 -27.16
N PHE A 203 5.11 10.20 -27.38
CA PHE A 203 4.76 10.79 -28.68
C PHE A 203 5.71 10.40 -29.85
N PHE A 204 6.96 10.05 -29.56
CA PHE A 204 7.98 9.70 -30.57
C PHE A 204 8.18 8.20 -30.79
N GLY A 205 7.25 7.36 -30.34
CA GLY A 205 7.28 5.91 -30.56
C GLY A 205 7.31 5.10 -29.27
N GLN A 206 7.10 3.79 -29.41
CA GLN A 206 7.07 2.83 -28.30
C GLN A 206 8.46 2.68 -27.68
N ARG A 207 8.52 2.66 -26.34
CA ARG A 207 9.77 2.42 -25.61
C ARG A 207 9.50 1.57 -24.37
N TYR A 208 10.26 0.49 -24.23
CA TYR A 208 10.31 -0.27 -22.99
C TYR A 208 11.23 0.44 -21.98
N ILE A 209 10.74 0.56 -20.75
CA ILE A 209 11.49 1.13 -19.64
C ILE A 209 11.71 0.06 -18.57
N HIS A 210 12.96 -0.08 -18.11
CA HIS A 210 13.30 -0.90 -16.96
C HIS A 210 12.80 -0.21 -15.68
N ILE A 211 11.89 -0.85 -14.95
CA ILE A 211 11.21 -0.28 -13.78
C ILE A 211 11.63 -0.93 -12.46
N LEU A 212 12.02 -2.22 -12.44
CA LEU A 212 12.52 -2.92 -11.25
C LEU A 212 13.70 -3.83 -11.60
N GLY A 213 14.69 -3.94 -10.71
CA GLY A 213 15.89 -4.77 -10.84
C GLY A 213 17.07 -4.20 -10.04
N ARG A 214 18.32 -4.47 -10.48
CA ARG A 214 19.57 -4.27 -9.70
C ARG A 214 19.71 -2.93 -8.99
N ARG A 215 19.15 -1.86 -9.58
CA ARG A 215 19.27 -0.47 -9.08
C ARG A 215 17.92 0.20 -8.82
N LYS A 216 16.82 -0.54 -8.98
CA LYS A 216 15.45 -0.03 -8.87
C LYS A 216 14.61 -1.02 -8.10
N LEU A 217 14.37 -0.73 -6.82
CA LEU A 217 13.58 -1.60 -5.95
C LEU A 217 12.09 -1.28 -6.00
N SER A 218 11.71 -0.08 -6.46
CA SER A 218 10.31 0.33 -6.54
C SER A 218 10.03 1.22 -7.76
N HIS A 219 8.76 1.21 -8.17
CA HIS A 219 8.24 2.04 -9.24
C HIS A 219 6.80 2.48 -8.91
N VAL A 220 6.56 3.80 -8.91
CA VAL A 220 5.21 4.35 -8.77
C VAL A 220 4.46 4.14 -10.07
N VAL A 221 3.37 3.39 -10.00
CA VAL A 221 2.51 3.05 -11.13
C VAL A 221 1.48 4.17 -11.34
N LYS A 222 1.35 4.61 -12.59
CA LYS A 222 0.30 5.55 -12.96
C LYS A 222 -1.07 4.85 -12.97
N TYR A 223 -1.89 5.14 -11.95
CA TYR A 223 -3.27 4.70 -11.93
C TYR A 223 -4.07 5.30 -13.10
N THR A 224 -4.86 4.45 -13.74
CA THR A 224 -5.82 4.85 -14.77
C THR A 224 -7.18 4.35 -14.31
N GLY A 225 -8.15 5.25 -14.17
CA GLY A 225 -9.48 4.88 -13.70
C GLY A 225 -10.29 4.04 -14.69
N GLY A 226 -11.49 3.66 -14.27
CA GLY A 226 -12.27 2.65 -14.97
C GLY A 226 -11.64 1.27 -14.83
N SER A 227 -11.81 0.42 -15.84
CA SER A 227 -11.14 -0.88 -15.92
C SER A 227 -9.89 -0.74 -16.78
N ALA A 228 -8.72 -0.91 -16.17
CA ALA A 228 -7.43 -0.78 -16.83
C ALA A 228 -6.55 -2.02 -16.59
N GLU A 229 -5.71 -2.32 -17.58
CA GLU A 229 -4.67 -3.34 -17.49
C GLU A 229 -3.34 -2.70 -17.89
N LEU A 230 -2.31 -2.96 -17.08
CA LEU A 230 -0.93 -2.56 -17.34
C LEU A 230 -0.10 -3.81 -17.46
N GLU A 231 0.51 -3.99 -18.62
CA GLU A 231 1.33 -5.16 -18.94
C GLU A 231 2.81 -4.87 -18.68
N PHE A 232 3.44 -5.82 -18.01
CA PHE A 232 4.86 -5.85 -17.70
C PHE A 232 5.49 -7.12 -18.26
N PHE A 233 6.77 -7.02 -18.59
CA PHE A 233 7.61 -8.11 -19.05
C PHE A 233 8.69 -8.35 -18.00
N VAL A 234 8.88 -9.61 -17.62
CA VAL A 234 9.74 -10.01 -16.51
C VAL A 234 10.79 -10.98 -17.03
N GLU A 235 12.05 -10.73 -16.70
CA GLU A 235 13.18 -11.61 -17.02
C GLU A 235 13.87 -12.09 -15.74
N GLY A 236 14.38 -13.33 -15.78
CA GLY A 236 15.32 -13.83 -14.79
C GLY A 236 16.75 -13.42 -15.13
N LEU A 237 17.53 -13.07 -14.11
CA LEU A 237 18.91 -12.62 -14.26
C LEU A 237 19.95 -13.65 -13.81
N GLU A 238 19.52 -14.65 -13.04
CA GLU A 238 20.39 -15.62 -12.40
C GLU A 238 19.70 -16.98 -12.28
N PHE A 239 20.43 -18.07 -12.51
CA PHE A 239 19.95 -19.42 -12.28
C PHE A 239 19.98 -19.77 -10.78
N PRO A 240 19.14 -20.70 -10.30
CA PRO A 240 19.25 -21.23 -8.94
C PRO A 240 20.66 -21.77 -8.66
N ASP A 241 21.17 -21.54 -7.47
CA ASP A 241 22.51 -21.95 -7.03
C ASP A 241 22.53 -22.39 -5.55
N GLU A 242 23.71 -22.45 -4.91
CA GLU A 242 23.82 -22.84 -3.49
C GLU A 242 23.11 -21.86 -2.53
N SER A 243 23.00 -20.59 -2.93
CA SER A 243 22.47 -19.48 -2.13
C SER A 243 21.09 -19.00 -2.57
N PHE A 244 20.65 -19.37 -3.78
CA PHE A 244 19.40 -18.96 -4.38
C PHE A 244 18.56 -20.18 -4.81
N ASP A 245 17.37 -20.32 -4.24
CA ASP A 245 16.47 -21.46 -4.50
C ASP A 245 15.64 -21.34 -5.79
N GLY A 246 15.78 -20.22 -6.51
CA GLY A 246 15.04 -19.95 -7.74
C GLY A 246 13.74 -19.18 -7.56
N LEU A 247 13.31 -18.87 -6.33
CA LEU A 247 12.07 -18.16 -6.06
C LEU A 247 12.31 -16.65 -5.94
N VAL A 248 11.57 -15.87 -6.71
CA VAL A 248 11.54 -14.40 -6.62
C VAL A 248 10.13 -13.92 -6.36
N THR A 249 10.01 -12.73 -5.77
CA THR A 249 8.72 -12.12 -5.44
C THR A 249 8.62 -10.69 -5.94
N ILE A 250 7.46 -10.36 -6.53
CA ILE A 250 7.13 -9.01 -6.98
C ILE A 250 5.82 -8.61 -6.31
N HIS A 251 5.79 -7.41 -5.75
CA HIS A 251 4.68 -6.91 -4.97
C HIS A 251 4.06 -5.67 -5.61
N VAL A 252 2.75 -5.51 -5.46
CA VAL A 252 2.07 -4.23 -5.65
C VAL A 252 1.46 -3.80 -4.32
N SER A 253 1.58 -2.52 -3.98
CA SER A 253 1.03 -1.95 -2.76
C SER A 253 0.31 -0.64 -3.06
N LEU A 254 -0.84 -0.44 -2.44
CA LEU A 254 -1.51 0.85 -2.39
C LEU A 254 -1.04 1.56 -1.12
N LEU A 255 -0.38 2.70 -1.28
CA LEU A 255 0.22 3.46 -0.19
C LEU A 255 -0.47 4.80 -0.07
N GLU A 256 -0.74 5.23 1.16
CA GLU A 256 -1.00 6.63 1.48
C GLU A 256 0.36 7.28 1.78
N PRO A 257 0.90 8.19 0.94
CA PRO A 257 2.16 8.83 1.24
C PRO A 257 2.03 9.60 2.54
N MET A 258 2.75 9.14 3.56
CA MET A 258 3.02 9.95 4.73
C MET A 258 3.92 11.11 4.29
N ALA A 259 3.59 12.31 4.72
CA ALA A 259 4.45 13.47 4.56
C ALA A 259 5.60 13.17 5.51
N GLU A 260 6.76 12.85 4.95
CA GLU A 260 7.97 12.69 5.74
C GLU A 260 8.28 14.04 6.39
N VAL A 261 7.91 14.20 7.65
CA VAL A 261 8.49 15.23 8.49
C VAL A 261 9.90 14.74 8.84
N ASN A 262 10.91 15.60 8.70
CA ASN A 262 12.26 15.21 9.09
C ASN A 262 12.34 15.03 10.61
N MET A 263 13.07 14.01 11.06
CA MET A 263 13.45 13.86 12.47
C MET A 263 14.12 15.15 12.98
N ILE A 264 13.66 15.67 14.11
CA ILE A 264 14.27 16.81 14.79
C ILE A 264 15.32 16.29 15.77
N VAL A 265 16.57 16.75 15.64
CA VAL A 265 17.67 16.39 16.54
C VAL A 265 17.96 17.54 17.51
N LEU A 266 17.72 17.31 18.80
CA LEU A 266 18.00 18.24 19.90
C LEU A 266 19.04 17.62 20.84
N SER A 267 20.32 17.67 20.43
CA SER A 267 21.42 17.02 21.14
C SER A 267 21.24 15.50 21.23
N ARG A 268 20.78 14.97 22.36
CA ARG A 268 20.50 13.54 22.54
C ARG A 268 19.02 13.21 22.35
N ASP A 269 18.15 14.19 22.37
CA ASP A 269 16.71 14.00 22.23
C ASP A 269 16.32 14.07 20.75
N LEU A 270 15.64 13.02 20.28
CA LEU A 270 15.15 12.89 18.91
C LEU A 270 13.63 13.06 18.89
N GLY A 271 13.15 14.11 18.23
CA GLY A 271 11.74 14.26 17.86
C GLY A 271 11.50 13.51 16.56
N ILE A 272 11.01 12.28 16.66
CA ILE A 272 10.79 11.38 15.53
C ILE A 272 9.31 11.49 15.13
N PRO A 273 8.97 11.84 13.88
CA PRO A 273 7.60 11.72 13.40
C PRO A 273 7.09 10.31 13.66
N LYS A 274 5.86 10.21 14.17
CA LYS A 274 5.29 8.91 14.50
C LYS A 274 5.13 8.09 13.20
N PRO A 275 5.68 6.88 13.11
CA PRO A 275 5.67 6.10 11.86
C PRO A 275 4.32 5.38 11.60
N PHE A 276 3.40 5.38 12.57
CA PHE A 276 2.10 4.70 12.51
C PHE A 276 2.14 3.28 11.94
N GLY A 277 3.18 2.52 12.31
CA GLY A 277 3.30 1.11 11.95
C GLY A 277 2.24 0.22 12.63
N PRO A 278 2.13 -1.05 12.19
CA PRO A 278 1.23 -2.03 12.80
C PRO A 278 1.37 -2.11 14.32
N ILE A 279 0.23 -2.20 15.02
CA ILE A 279 0.18 -2.38 16.47
C ILE A 279 0.18 -3.89 16.79
N ILE A 280 1.23 -4.36 17.47
CA ILE A 280 1.39 -5.73 17.93
C ILE A 280 1.43 -5.67 19.46
N GLU A 281 0.52 -6.40 20.13
CA GLU A 281 0.43 -6.43 21.61
C GLU A 281 0.30 -5.05 22.27
N GLY A 282 -0.29 -4.08 21.56
CA GLY A 282 -0.50 -2.71 22.08
C GLY A 282 0.64 -1.73 21.80
N GLU A 283 1.73 -2.18 21.17
CA GLU A 283 2.86 -1.32 20.80
C GLU A 283 3.07 -1.26 19.28
N CYS A 284 3.53 -0.12 18.77
CA CYS A 284 3.84 0.05 17.35
C CYS A 284 5.19 -0.60 17.04
N CYS A 285 5.19 -1.62 16.16
CA CYS A 285 6.40 -2.39 15.84
C CYS A 285 7.51 -1.55 15.20
N LEU A 286 7.14 -0.49 14.46
CA LEU A 286 8.10 0.44 13.87
C LEU A 286 8.71 1.37 14.91
N GLU A 287 7.92 1.86 15.88
CA GLU A 287 8.45 2.67 17.00
C GLU A 287 9.43 1.86 17.84
N GLN A 288 9.10 0.59 18.13
CA GLN A 288 9.98 -0.34 18.83
C GLN A 288 11.30 -0.55 18.06
N ASN A 289 11.22 -0.82 16.75
CA ASN A 289 12.40 -1.06 15.93
C ASN A 289 13.29 0.17 15.82
N VAL A 290 12.71 1.36 15.65
CA VAL A 290 13.48 2.62 15.62
C VAL A 290 14.16 2.88 16.95
N SER A 291 13.45 2.68 18.07
CA SER A 291 14.01 2.87 19.41
C SER A 291 15.14 1.87 19.68
N SER A 292 14.96 0.60 19.32
CA SER A 292 15.97 -0.44 19.53
C SER A 292 17.28 -0.19 18.79
N MET A 293 17.25 0.52 17.66
CA MET A 293 18.45 0.91 16.90
C MET A 293 19.12 2.18 17.45
N LEU A 294 18.34 3.14 17.96
CA LEU A 294 18.82 4.49 18.29
C LEU A 294 19.16 4.67 19.77
N GLU A 295 18.38 4.09 20.68
CA GLU A 295 18.60 4.19 22.13
C GLU A 295 19.97 3.63 22.58
N PRO A 296 20.49 2.52 22.02
CA PRO A 296 21.83 2.03 22.35
C PRO A 296 22.97 3.00 22.01
N LEU A 297 22.72 3.99 21.15
CA LEU A 297 23.68 5.04 20.80
C LEU A 297 23.69 6.19 21.82
N GLY A 298 22.88 6.12 22.88
CA GLY A 298 22.72 7.16 23.89
C GLY A 298 21.78 8.30 23.45
N LEU A 299 20.88 8.01 22.51
CA LEU A 299 19.84 8.92 22.02
C LEU A 299 18.50 8.60 22.71
N ALA A 300 17.68 9.60 22.95
CA ALA A 300 16.34 9.46 23.52
C ALA A 300 15.30 9.67 22.42
N CYS A 301 14.46 8.66 22.16
CA CYS A 301 13.44 8.71 21.12
C CYS A 301 12.12 9.27 21.68
N SER A 302 11.55 10.28 21.04
CA SER A 302 10.22 10.80 21.32
C SER A 302 9.41 10.82 20.03
N PHE A 303 8.36 10.01 19.96
CA PHE A 303 7.49 9.92 18.78
C PHE A 303 6.41 11.02 18.82
N ILE A 304 6.38 11.83 17.77
CA ILE A 304 5.51 13.01 17.65
C ILE A 304 4.40 12.66 16.66
N ASP A 305 3.15 12.65 17.14
CA ASP A 305 1.97 12.57 16.27
C ASP A 305 1.75 13.94 15.61
N ASP A 306 2.17 14.04 14.35
CA ASP A 306 2.02 15.22 13.51
C ASP A 306 0.96 15.03 12.41
N ILE A 307 0.22 13.92 12.41
CA ILE A 307 -0.75 13.60 11.35
C ILE A 307 -1.86 14.64 11.27
N SER A 308 -2.35 15.10 12.42
CA SER A 308 -3.43 16.08 12.45
C SER A 308 -2.96 17.48 12.03
N SER A 309 -1.71 17.83 12.30
CA SER A 309 -1.18 19.18 12.11
C SER A 309 -0.52 19.40 10.75
N TYR A 310 0.18 18.39 10.22
CA TYR A 310 0.79 18.46 8.88
C TYR A 310 -0.13 17.94 7.77
N HIS A 311 -0.82 16.82 7.97
CA HIS A 311 -1.64 16.22 6.91
C HIS A 311 -3.05 16.80 6.79
N LYS A 312 -3.80 16.89 7.90
CA LYS A 312 -5.21 17.32 7.84
C LYS A 312 -5.38 18.83 7.60
N GLN A 313 -4.40 19.64 8.00
CA GLN A 313 -4.45 21.10 7.90
C GLN A 313 -3.63 21.66 6.72
N LEU A 314 -3.15 20.80 5.80
CA LEU A 314 -2.34 21.20 4.64
C LEU A 314 -1.11 22.01 5.06
N GLY A 315 -0.34 21.50 6.01
CA GLY A 315 0.92 22.08 6.45
C GLY A 315 1.99 21.96 5.35
N GLU A 316 1.89 22.79 4.32
CA GLU A 316 2.86 22.97 3.23
C GLU A 316 4.20 23.50 3.77
N VAL A 317 4.97 22.65 4.44
CA VAL A 317 6.37 22.92 4.77
C VAL A 317 7.18 21.65 4.57
N HIS A 318 7.57 21.40 3.34
CA HIS A 318 8.77 20.62 3.07
C HIS A 318 9.91 21.23 3.91
N CYS A 319 10.35 20.48 4.94
CA CYS A 319 11.28 20.88 6.00
C CYS A 319 10.66 21.73 7.13
N GLY A 320 9.77 21.14 7.94
CA GLY A 320 9.25 21.67 9.20
C GLY A 320 10.27 22.03 10.31
N THR A 321 11.53 22.30 9.98
CA THR A 321 12.54 22.83 10.91
C THR A 321 12.68 24.34 10.76
N ASN A 322 11.75 25.09 11.34
CA ASN A 322 12.05 26.48 11.70
C ASN A 322 12.86 26.46 13.00
N VAL A 323 14.19 26.42 12.87
CA VAL A 323 15.08 26.68 14.00
C VAL A 323 14.97 28.18 14.32
N GLN A 324 14.22 28.55 15.37
CA GLN A 324 14.32 29.89 15.95
C GLN A 324 15.70 30.03 16.60
N ARG A 325 16.69 30.50 15.84
CA ARG A 325 18.00 30.86 16.39
C ARG A 325 17.90 32.23 17.04
N LYS A 326 18.10 32.30 18.35
CA LYS A 326 18.53 33.54 18.99
C LYS A 326 19.93 33.85 18.46
N PRO A 327 20.20 35.03 17.89
CA PRO A 327 21.53 35.38 17.44
C PRO A 327 22.52 35.20 18.59
N PHE A 328 23.66 34.56 18.35
CA PHE A 328 24.75 34.57 19.33
C PHE A 328 25.10 36.04 19.63
N THR A 329 25.26 36.37 20.91
CA THR A 329 25.76 37.69 21.33
C THR A 329 27.16 37.95 20.78
N PHE A 330 27.87 36.90 20.42
CA PHE A 330 29.17 36.92 19.77
C PHE A 330 29.06 36.72 18.26
N GLN A 331 29.58 37.67 17.49
CA GLN A 331 29.68 37.60 16.03
C GLN A 331 30.93 36.80 15.66
N TRP A 332 30.80 35.48 15.52
CA TRP A 332 31.93 34.57 15.30
C TRP A 332 32.78 34.88 14.06
N TRP A 333 32.19 35.51 13.05
CA TRP A 333 32.90 36.00 11.85
C TRP A 333 33.79 37.24 12.12
N LYS A 334 33.78 37.78 13.34
CA LYS A 334 34.71 38.82 13.80
C LYS A 334 35.86 38.27 14.64
N ALA A 335 35.92 36.95 14.87
CA ALA A 335 37.09 36.34 15.46
C ALA A 335 38.25 36.39 14.44
N VAL A 336 39.31 37.12 14.77
CA VAL A 336 40.59 37.00 14.08
C VAL A 336 41.34 35.86 14.79
N PRO A 337 41.96 34.91 14.04
CA PRO A 337 42.60 33.72 14.60
C PRO A 337 43.64 34.00 15.69
#